data_AF-A0A6A5TV78-F1
#
_entry.id   AF-A0A6A5TV78-F1
#
_cell.length_a   1.000
_cell.length_b   1.000
_cell.length_c   1.000
_cell.angle_alpha   90.00
_cell.angle_beta   90.00
_cell.angle_gamma   90.00
#
_symmetry.space_group_name_H-M   'P 1'
#
loop_
_entity.id
_entity.type
_entity.pdbx_description
1 polymer ?
#
loop_
_entity_poly.entity_id
_entity_poly.type
_entity_poly.pdbx_seq_one_letter_code
_entity_poly.pdbx_strand_id
1 'polypeptide(L)' 'KDTDQHKLNPQQELELVSYIKDLTKRGLPPTREMIQNFASSIATEPVSDAWVTRFLDRH' A
#
# COMPACT_ATOMS: atom_id res chain seq x y z
N LYS A 1 21.08 -4.89 -2.17
CA LYS A 1 19.97 -5.67 -1.55
C LYS A 1 18.78 -4.73 -1.65
N ASP A 2 18.14 -4.69 -2.82
CA ASP A 2 17.29 -3.56 -3.23
C ASP A 2 16.01 -4.07 -3.89
N THR A 3 15.24 -4.86 -3.16
CA THR A 3 13.95 -5.39 -3.64
C THR A 3 12.77 -4.93 -2.80
N ASP A 4 13.00 -4.27 -1.65
CA ASP A 4 11.92 -3.73 -0.80
C ASP A 4 11.28 -2.44 -1.35
N GLN A 5 11.51 -2.08 -2.62
CA GLN A 5 10.81 -0.95 -3.25
C GLN A 5 9.52 -1.37 -3.95
N HIS A 6 9.45 -2.60 -4.46
CA HIS A 6 8.37 -3.11 -5.30
C HIS A 6 7.86 -4.47 -4.81
N LYS A 7 7.29 -4.49 -3.60
CA LYS A 7 6.55 -5.66 -3.06
C LYS A 7 5.28 -5.97 -3.85
N LEU A 8 4.70 -4.94 -4.47
CA LEU A 8 3.55 -5.05 -5.36
C LEU A 8 4.00 -4.79 -6.79
N ASN A 9 3.44 -5.53 -7.74
CA ASN A 9 3.55 -5.18 -9.14
C ASN A 9 2.69 -3.93 -9.46
N PRO A 10 2.90 -3.25 -10.61
CA PRO A 10 2.19 -2.01 -10.92
C PRO A 10 0.66 -2.15 -10.90
N GLN A 11 0.11 -3.29 -11.32
CA GLN A 11 -1.33 -3.54 -11.33
C GLN A 11 -1.88 -3.65 -9.90
N GLN A 12 -1.19 -4.40 -9.03
CA GLN A 12 -1.52 -4.51 -7.61
C GLN A 12 -1.42 -3.16 -6.88
N GLU A 13 -0.44 -2.34 -7.24
CA GLU A 13 -0.28 -0.99 -6.67
C GLU A 13 -1.44 -0.07 -7.09
N LEU A 14 -1.88 -0.14 -8.35
CA LEU A 14 -3.06 0.58 -8.82
C LEU A 14 -4.35 0.16 -8.11
N GLU A 15 -4.53 -1.14 -7.86
CA GLU A 15 -5.67 -1.66 -7.10
C GLU A 15 -5.68 -1.13 -5.66
N LEU A 16 -4.53 -1.13 -4.98
CA LEU A 16 -4.39 -0.57 -3.64
C LEU A 16 -4.71 0.93 -3.62
N VAL A 17 -4.20 1.70 -4.59
CA VAL A 17 -4.49 3.13 -4.71
C VAL A 17 -5.98 3.39 -4.97
N SER A 18 -6.61 2.61 -5.84
CA SER A 18 -8.05 2.72 -6.11
C SER A 18 -8.86 2.46 -4.85
N TYR A 19 -8.51 1.42 -4.11
CA TYR A 19 -9.19 1.06 -2.87
C TYR A 19 -9.05 2.14 -1.80
N ILE A 20 -7.84 2.70 -1.61
CA ILE A 20 -7.58 3.82 -0.71
C ILE A 20 -8.43 5.05 -1.07
N LYS A 21 -8.51 5.39 -2.36
CA LYS A 21 -9.33 6.51 -2.86
C LYS A 21 -10.81 6.29 -2.54
N ASP A 22 -11.32 5.08 -2.70
CA ASP A 22 -12.72 4.78 -2.42
C ASP A 22 -13.05 4.77 -0.93
N LEU A 23 -12.13 4.33 -0.07
CA LEU A 23 -12.26 4.50 1.39
C LEU A 23 -12.30 5.98 1.79
N THR A 24 -11.39 6.77 1.23
CA THR A 24 -11.31 8.21 1.52
C THR A 24 -12.60 8.93 1.11
N LYS A 25 -13.17 8.60 -0.06
CA LYS A 25 -14.48 9.12 -0.52
C LYS A 25 -15.63 8.78 0.45
N ARG A 26 -15.54 7.66 1.17
CA ARG A 26 -16.53 7.23 2.16
C ARG A 26 -16.30 7.86 3.54
N GLY A 27 -15.33 8.78 3.69
CA GLY A 27 -14.99 9.43 4.96
C GLY A 27 -14.10 8.57 5.86
N LEU A 28 -13.45 7.54 5.32
CA LEU A 28 -12.51 6.68 6.04
C LEU A 28 -11.09 6.91 5.49
N PRO A 29 -10.37 7.93 5.98
CA PRO A 29 -8.99 8.15 5.57
C PRO A 29 -8.13 6.95 6.00
N PRO A 30 -7.25 6.43 5.12
CA PRO A 30 -6.40 5.29 5.47
C PRO A 30 -5.38 5.69 6.54
N THR A 31 -5.11 4.78 7.48
CA THR A 31 -3.93 4.87 8.35
C THR A 31 -2.75 4.13 7.73
N ARG A 32 -1.53 4.41 8.20
CA ARG A 32 -0.33 3.68 7.77
C ARG A 32 -0.47 2.17 8.00
N GLU A 33 -1.03 1.78 9.14
CA GLU A 33 -1.30 0.38 9.48
C GLU A 33 -2.30 -0.27 8.51
N MET A 34 -3.36 0.44 8.13
CA MET A 34 -4.29 -0.07 7.11
C MET A 34 -3.58 -0.31 5.77
N ILE A 35 -2.77 0.64 5.30
CA ILE A 35 -2.01 0.51 4.06
C ILE A 35 -1.07 -0.69 4.13
N GLN A 36 -0.36 -0.86 5.25
CA GLN A 36 0.53 -1.99 5.48
C GLN A 36 -0.22 -3.33 5.46
N ASN A 37 -1.37 -3.41 6.12
CA ASN A 37 -2.18 -4.63 6.19
C ASN A 37 -2.75 -5.01 4.82
N PHE A 38 -3.26 -4.03 4.06
CA PHE A 38 -3.75 -4.29 2.69
C PHE A 38 -2.61 -4.69 1.75
N ALA A 39 -1.49 -3.97 1.78
CA ALA A 39 -0.33 -4.31 0.97
C ALA A 39 0.22 -5.70 1.32
N SER A 40 0.26 -6.06 2.60
CA SER A 40 0.69 -7.40 3.05
C SER A 40 -0.26 -8.50 2.58
N SER A 41 -1.57 -8.21 2.58
CA SER A 41 -2.57 -9.15 2.07
C SER A 41 -2.45 -9.37 0.57
N ILE A 42 -2.14 -8.33 -0.22
CA ILE A 42 -1.97 -8.43 -1.68
C ILE A 42 -0.63 -9.10 -2.02
N ALA A 43 0.44 -8.76 -1.30
CA ALA A 43 1.78 -9.33 -1.49
C ALA A 43 1.88 -10.78 -0.98
N THR A 44 0.91 -11.25 -0.19
CA THR A 44 0.94 -12.54 0.51
C THR A 44 2.12 -12.70 1.48
N GLU A 45 2.73 -11.59 1.87
CA GLU A 45 3.87 -11.52 2.80
C GLU A 45 3.86 -10.21 3.58
N PRO A 46 4.48 -10.15 4.78
CA PRO A 46 4.54 -8.90 5.54
C PRO A 46 5.29 -7.81 4.79
N VAL A 47 4.68 -6.63 4.73
CA VAL A 47 5.27 -5.41 4.19
C VAL A 47 5.85 -4.59 5.34
N SER A 48 7.01 -3.97 5.15
CA SER A 48 7.67 -3.16 6.17
C SER A 48 7.11 -1.72 6.24
N ASP A 49 7.26 -1.06 7.39
CA ASP A 49 6.89 0.36 7.52
C ASP A 49 7.70 1.26 6.55
N ALA A 50 8.95 0.89 6.26
CA ALA A 50 9.77 1.57 5.27
C ALA A 50 9.19 1.49 3.85
N TRP A 51 8.58 0.36 3.48
CA TRP A 51 7.84 0.25 2.21
C TRP A 51 6.62 1.17 2.21
N VAL A 52 5.88 1.27 3.32
CA VAL A 52 4.72 2.16 3.45
C VAL A 52 5.12 3.62 3.27
N THR A 53 6.22 4.06 3.87
CA THR A 53 6.77 5.42 3.65
C THR A 53 7.05 5.65 2.17
N ARG A 54 7.75 4.73 1.51
CA ARG A 54 8.07 4.86 0.08
C ARG A 54 6.83 4.84 -0.81
N PHE A 55 5.83 4.04 -0.46
CA PHE A 55 4.55 4.01 -1.18
C PHE A 55 3.84 5.36 -1.08
N LEU A 56 3.78 5.94 0.13
CA LEU A 56 3.18 7.27 0.35
C LEU A 56 3.98 8.40 -0.31
N ASP A 57 5.30 8.31 -0.39
CA ASP A 57 6.11 9.33 -1.08
C ASP A 57 5.88 9.33 -2.60
N ARG A 58 5.36 8.22 -3.16
CA ARG A 58 5.09 8.08 -4.61
C ARG A 58 3.69 8.51 -5.03
N HIS A 59 2.70 8.55 -4.12
CA HIS A 59 1.26 8.74 -4.44
C HIS A 59 0.60 9.81 -3.58
#